data_AF-A0A2G5L9Q7-F1
#
_entry.id   AF-A0A2G5L9Q7-F1
#
_cell.length_a   1.000
_cell.length_b   1.000
_cell.length_c   1.000
_cell.angle_alpha   90.00
_cell.angle_beta   90.00
_cell.angle_gamma   90.00
#
_symmetry.space_group_name_H-M   'P 1'
#
loop_
_entity.id
_entity.type
_entity.pdbx_description
1 polymer ?
#
loop_
_entity_poly.entity_id
_entity_poly.type
_entity_poly.pdbx_seq_one_letter_code
_entity_poly.pdbx_strand_id
1 'polypeptide(L)'
;MNLKVKRLILLANLLGLLFLSRTEFGPNCWRLLTSNDYDIPIESSMFQFKVTQMNTGSGEYWLYGEDNENYYTMMEKGDNAPYRAISKSVASNIQGFEALDYTTWNLTE
;
A
#
# COMPACT_ATOMS: atom_id res chain seq x y z
N MET A 1 8.52 -9.83 39.49
CA MET A 1 8.25 -10.60 38.25
C MET A 1 9.39 -11.57 37.97
N ASN A 2 9.09 -12.86 37.79
CA ASN A 2 10.08 -13.94 37.58
C ASN A 2 10.81 -13.79 36.23
N LEU A 3 12.07 -14.23 36.16
CA LEU A 3 12.93 -14.18 34.97
C LEU A 3 12.28 -14.79 33.70
N LYS A 4 11.53 -15.89 33.83
CA LYS A 4 10.75 -16.51 32.76
C LYS A 4 9.72 -15.53 32.18
N VAL A 5 9.02 -14.79 33.02
CA VAL A 5 8.01 -13.81 32.59
C VAL A 5 8.69 -12.64 31.87
N LYS A 6 9.84 -12.15 32.36
CA LYS A 6 10.64 -11.12 31.67
C LYS A 6 11.09 -11.58 30.28
N ARG A 7 11.56 -12.83 30.14
CA ARG A 7 11.97 -13.42 28.86
C ARG A 7 10.79 -13.56 27.89
N LEU A 8 9.63 -14.00 28.38
CA LEU A 8 8.42 -14.09 27.55
C LEU A 8 7.99 -12.74 27.01
N ILE A 9 8.00 -11.70 27.87
CA ILE A 9 7.69 -10.33 27.44
C ILE A 9 8.68 -9.86 26.38
N LEU A 10 9.99 -10.08 26.60
CA LEU A 10 11.00 -9.68 25.62
C LEU A 10 10.79 -10.38 24.27
N LEU A 11 10.54 -11.70 24.28
CA LEU A 11 10.27 -12.46 23.06
C LEU A 11 9.01 -11.96 22.35
N ALA A 12 7.93 -11.69 23.08
CA ALA A 12 6.71 -11.15 22.50
C ALA A 12 6.94 -9.79 21.83
N ASN A 13 7.73 -8.90 22.46
CA ASN A 13 8.08 -7.60 21.87
C ASN A 13 8.94 -7.77 20.60
N LEU A 14 9.95 -8.64 20.63
CA LEU A 14 10.79 -8.91 19.46
C LEU A 14 10.00 -9.47 18.29
N LEU A 15 9.06 -10.40 18.56
CA LEU A 15 8.16 -10.94 17.56
C LEU A 15 7.22 -9.87 17.00
N GLY A 16 6.68 -9.01 17.86
CA GLY A 16 5.85 -7.88 17.44
C GLY A 16 6.61 -6.91 16.53
N LEU A 17 7.84 -6.54 16.89
CA LEU A 17 8.70 -5.69 16.06
C LEU A 17 9.03 -6.34 14.72
N LEU A 18 9.35 -7.63 14.72
CA LEU A 18 9.66 -8.38 13.49
C LEU A 18 8.44 -8.54 12.58
N PHE A 19 7.24 -8.65 13.16
CA PHE A 19 5.99 -8.62 12.40
C PHE A 19 5.79 -7.24 11.75
N LEU A 20 5.88 -6.16 12.53
CA LEU A 20 5.69 -4.80 12.02
C LEU A 20 6.71 -4.42 10.94
N SER A 21 7.97 -4.88 11.05
CA SER A 21 9.00 -4.62 10.04
C SER A 21 8.76 -5.30 8.70
N ARG A 22 7.82 -6.25 8.63
CA ARG A 22 7.41 -6.94 7.39
C ARG A 22 6.15 -6.36 6.76
N THR A 23 5.62 -5.28 7.33
CA THR A 23 4.39 -4.62 6.88
C THR A 23 4.67 -3.17 6.52
N GLU A 24 3.74 -2.56 5.79
CA GLU A 24 3.79 -1.14 5.43
C GLU A 24 3.23 -0.23 6.55
N PHE A 25 2.96 -0.80 7.73
CA PHE A 25 2.31 -0.09 8.84
C PHE A 25 3.02 1.20 9.23
N GLY A 26 4.34 1.14 9.44
CA GLY A 26 5.11 2.32 9.86
C GLY A 26 5.05 3.47 8.85
N PRO A 27 5.45 3.25 7.58
CA PRO A 27 5.36 4.26 6.54
C PRO A 27 3.94 4.79 6.31
N ASN A 28 2.92 3.93 6.35
CA ASN A 28 1.52 4.33 6.14
C ASN A 28 0.99 5.14 7.32
N CYS A 29 1.27 4.72 8.56
CA CYS A 29 0.97 5.51 9.76
C CYS A 29 1.59 6.89 9.68
N TRP A 30 2.86 6.98 9.31
CA TRP A 30 3.55 8.26 9.20
C TRP A 30 2.87 9.17 8.19
N ARG A 31 2.61 8.68 6.97
CA ARG A 31 1.96 9.47 5.91
C ARG A 31 0.54 9.88 6.27
N LEU A 32 -0.27 9.00 6.85
CA LEU A 32 -1.60 9.35 7.35
C LEU A 32 -1.58 10.44 8.44
N LEU A 33 -0.49 10.55 9.20
CA LEU A 33 -0.35 11.57 10.25
C LEU A 33 0.22 12.89 9.74
N THR A 34 1.04 12.86 8.68
CA THR A 34 1.80 14.05 8.24
C THR A 34 1.33 14.64 6.93
N SER A 35 0.70 13.85 6.06
CA SER A 35 0.36 14.27 4.71
C SER A 35 -1.11 14.65 4.57
N ASN A 36 -1.36 15.75 3.86
CA ASN A 36 -2.72 16.28 3.68
C ASN A 36 -3.51 15.51 2.60
N ASP A 37 -2.82 14.94 1.61
CA ASP A 37 -3.43 14.32 0.42
C ASP A 37 -3.06 12.82 0.31
N TYR A 38 -2.72 12.16 1.43
CA TYR A 38 -2.38 10.75 1.43
C TYR A 38 -3.57 9.89 1.86
N ASP A 39 -4.15 9.18 0.91
CA ASP A 39 -5.23 8.22 1.15
C ASP A 39 -4.77 6.78 0.89
N ILE A 40 -5.26 5.84 1.70
CA ILE A 40 -5.05 4.41 1.46
C ILE A 40 -6.27 3.87 0.71
N PRO A 41 -6.09 3.10 -0.39
CA PRO A 41 -7.20 2.46 -1.07
C PRO A 41 -8.09 1.63 -0.13
N ILE A 42 -9.42 1.72 -0.30
CA ILE A 42 -10.40 1.02 0.54
C ILE A 42 -10.32 -0.50 0.41
N GLU A 43 -9.82 -1.00 -0.73
CA GLU A 43 -9.54 -2.42 -0.96
C GLU A 43 -8.28 -2.90 -0.21
N SER A 44 -7.46 -1.96 0.26
CA SER A 44 -6.19 -2.23 0.93
C SER A 44 -6.24 -1.90 2.43
N SER A 45 -5.08 -1.92 3.07
CA SER A 45 -4.94 -1.58 4.49
C SER A 45 -3.62 -0.89 4.78
N MET A 46 -3.56 -0.21 5.92
CA MET A 46 -2.34 0.40 6.44
C MET A 46 -1.18 -0.60 6.61
N PHE A 47 -1.42 -1.90 6.70
CA PHE A 47 -0.37 -2.91 6.83
C PHE A 47 0.19 -3.40 5.49
N GLN A 48 -0.55 -3.22 4.40
CA GLN A 48 -0.24 -3.86 3.11
C GLN A 48 -0.03 -2.88 1.97
N PHE A 49 -0.70 -1.73 2.00
CA PHE A 49 -0.61 -0.76 0.92
C PHE A 49 0.82 -0.22 0.82
N LYS A 50 1.45 -0.45 -0.33
CA LYS A 50 2.81 -0.02 -0.60
C LYS A 50 2.79 1.00 -1.73
N VAL A 51 3.28 2.20 -1.45
CA VAL A 51 3.53 3.18 -2.51
C VAL A 51 4.74 2.73 -3.32
N THR A 52 4.57 2.60 -4.63
CA THR A 52 5.66 2.27 -5.58
C THR A 52 6.20 3.52 -6.26
N GLN A 53 5.38 4.56 -6.42
CA GLN A 53 5.79 5.86 -6.96
C GLN A 53 5.04 7.01 -6.29
N MET A 54 5.77 7.95 -5.71
CA MET A 54 5.23 9.20 -5.16
C MET A 54 5.17 10.30 -6.23
N ASN A 55 4.24 11.25 -6.05
CA ASN A 55 4.29 12.51 -6.79
C ASN A 55 5.55 13.29 -6.41
N THR A 56 6.26 13.82 -7.41
CA THR A 56 7.46 14.66 -7.20
C THR A 56 7.15 16.16 -7.24
N GLY A 57 5.90 16.53 -7.53
CA GLY A 57 5.41 17.90 -7.47
C GLY A 57 5.12 18.40 -6.05
N SER A 58 4.31 19.44 -5.94
CA SER A 58 4.02 20.11 -4.66
C SER A 58 3.03 19.38 -3.74
N GLY A 59 2.41 18.29 -4.20
CA GLY A 59 1.41 17.53 -3.43
C GLY A 59 1.98 16.22 -2.89
N GLU A 60 1.46 15.76 -1.75
CA GLU A 60 1.95 14.59 -1.01
C GLU A 60 1.13 13.31 -1.24
N TYR A 61 0.64 13.14 -2.47
CA TYR A 61 -0.10 11.95 -2.88
C TYR A 61 0.79 10.97 -3.66
N TRP A 62 0.37 9.71 -3.73
CA TRP A 62 1.06 8.67 -4.49
C TRP A 62 0.52 8.63 -5.92
N LEU A 63 1.38 8.32 -6.90
CA LEU A 63 0.98 8.13 -8.30
C LEU A 63 0.60 6.67 -8.56
N TYR A 64 1.39 5.76 -8.01
CA TYR A 64 1.19 4.33 -8.12
C TYR A 64 1.46 3.64 -6.77
N GLY A 65 0.69 2.60 -6.51
CA GLY A 65 0.86 1.73 -5.36
C GLY A 65 0.34 0.33 -5.64
N GLU A 66 0.61 -0.58 -4.73
CA GLU A 66 0.15 -1.96 -4.80
C GLU A 66 -0.07 -2.53 -3.40
N ASP A 67 -0.81 -3.62 -3.34
CA ASP A 67 -0.76 -4.55 -2.21
C ASP A 67 -0.60 -5.98 -2.73
N ASN A 68 -1.00 -6.98 -1.97
CA ASN A 68 -0.88 -8.37 -2.39
C ASN A 68 -1.86 -8.75 -3.51
N GLU A 69 -2.98 -8.05 -3.64
CA GLU A 69 -4.11 -8.43 -4.50
C GLU A 69 -4.32 -7.48 -5.67
N ASN A 70 -3.95 -6.20 -5.55
CA ASN A 70 -4.25 -5.16 -6.54
C ASN A 70 -3.05 -4.24 -6.82
N TYR A 71 -3.09 -3.63 -8.01
CA TYR A 71 -2.36 -2.41 -8.36
C TYR A 71 -3.31 -1.21 -8.31
N TYR A 72 -2.79 -0.05 -7.91
CA TYR A 72 -3.55 1.19 -7.75
C TYR A 72 -2.86 2.38 -8.42
N THR A 73 -3.64 3.32 -8.95
CA THR A 73 -3.12 4.59 -9.50
C THR A 73 -4.04 5.76 -9.20
N MET A 74 -3.48 6.91 -8.80
CA MET A 74 -4.23 8.19 -8.71
C MET A 74 -4.16 9.00 -10.02
N MET A 75 -3.47 8.48 -11.06
CA MET A 75 -3.38 9.14 -12.37
C MET A 75 -4.70 9.12 -13.13
N GLU A 76 -5.63 8.27 -12.71
CA GLU A 76 -6.95 8.11 -13.29
C GLU A 76 -7.97 7.86 -12.19
N LYS A 77 -9.12 8.54 -12.29
CA LYS A 77 -10.20 8.41 -11.32
C LYS A 77 -11.02 7.16 -11.62
N GLY A 78 -11.26 6.31 -10.63
CA GLY A 78 -12.21 5.21 -10.73
C GLY A 78 -13.66 5.66 -10.50
N ASP A 79 -14.61 4.76 -10.71
CA ASP A 79 -16.05 5.07 -10.63
C ASP A 79 -16.45 5.68 -9.28
N ASN A 80 -15.90 5.16 -8.19
CA ASN A 80 -16.30 5.50 -6.81
C ASN A 80 -15.13 5.94 -5.92
N ALA A 81 -13.95 6.15 -6.49
CA ALA A 81 -12.73 6.45 -5.74
C ALA A 81 -11.85 7.47 -6.49
N PRO A 82 -11.02 8.25 -5.78
CA PRO A 82 -10.07 9.18 -6.41
C PRO A 82 -8.89 8.48 -7.10
N TYR A 83 -8.91 7.15 -7.16
CA TYR A 83 -7.91 6.30 -7.79
C TYR A 83 -8.60 5.18 -8.58
N ARG A 84 -7.84 4.53 -9.45
CA ARG A 84 -8.22 3.31 -10.16
C ARG A 84 -7.50 2.11 -9.58
N ALA A 85 -8.16 0.96 -9.55
CA ALA A 85 -7.61 -0.31 -9.08
C ALA A 85 -7.76 -1.40 -10.15
N ILE A 86 -6.77 -2.29 -10.23
CA ILE A 86 -6.85 -3.54 -11.01
C ILE A 86 -6.31 -4.69 -10.17
N SER A 87 -7.04 -5.81 -10.14
CA SER A 87 -6.52 -7.00 -9.46
C SER A 87 -5.32 -7.59 -10.20
N LYS A 88 -4.34 -8.10 -9.45
CA LYS A 88 -3.13 -8.73 -9.99
C LYS A 88 -3.45 -9.97 -10.82
N SER A 89 -4.52 -10.68 -10.46
CA SER A 89 -5.01 -11.82 -11.23
C SER A 89 -5.52 -11.39 -12.61
N VAL A 90 -6.28 -10.29 -12.72
CA VAL A 90 -6.70 -9.73 -14.02
C VAL A 90 -5.49 -9.18 -14.78
N ALA A 91 -4.64 -8.38 -14.13
CA ALA A 91 -3.44 -7.79 -14.73
C ALA A 91 -2.52 -8.84 -15.36
N SER A 92 -2.35 -10.01 -14.74
CA SER A 92 -1.52 -11.10 -15.27
C SER A 92 -1.98 -11.66 -16.62
N ASN A 93 -3.23 -11.42 -17.01
CA ASN A 93 -3.80 -11.84 -18.29
C ASN A 93 -3.69 -10.76 -19.37
N ILE A 94 -3.20 -9.57 -19.04
CA ILE A 94 -3.07 -8.46 -19.98
C ILE A 94 -1.68 -8.49 -20.61
N GLN A 95 -1.64 -8.70 -21.92
CA GLN A 95 -0.39 -8.65 -22.67
C GLN A 95 0.17 -7.21 -22.66
N GLY A 96 1.43 -7.06 -22.24
CA GLY A 96 2.08 -5.75 -22.16
C GLY A 96 1.69 -4.94 -20.94
N PHE A 97 1.12 -5.56 -19.90
CA PHE A 97 0.83 -4.89 -18.64
C PHE A 97 2.09 -4.31 -17.98
N GLU A 98 2.02 -3.04 -17.59
CA GLU A 98 3.05 -2.34 -16.83
C GLU A 98 2.45 -1.67 -15.58
N ALA A 99 2.93 -2.05 -14.39
CA ALA A 99 2.37 -1.59 -13.11
C ALA A 99 2.52 -0.08 -12.85
N LEU A 100 3.43 0.59 -13.57
CA LEU A 100 3.68 2.04 -13.44
C LEU A 100 3.21 2.82 -14.68
N ASP A 101 2.41 2.20 -15.55
CA ASP A 101 1.76 2.84 -16.68
C ASP A 101 0.30 2.38 -16.75
N TYR A 102 -0.59 3.19 -16.18
CA TYR A 102 -2.02 2.88 -16.13
C TYR A 102 -2.67 2.74 -17.51
N THR A 103 -2.06 3.30 -18.56
CA THR A 103 -2.60 3.19 -19.93
C THR A 103 -2.54 1.76 -20.46
N THR A 104 -1.65 0.93 -19.88
CA THR A 104 -1.53 -0.50 -20.21
C THR A 104 -2.52 -1.38 -19.46
N TRP A 105 -3.28 -0.83 -18.49
CA TRP A 105 -4.15 -1.64 -17.62
C TRP A 105 -5.42 -2.11 -18.33
N ASN A 106 -5.69 -1.65 -19.57
CA ASN A 106 -6.75 -2.13 -20.49
C ASN A 106 -8.10 -2.42 -19.81
N LEU A 107 -8.44 -1.62 -18.81
CA LEU A 107 -9.71 -1.69 -18.11
C LEU A 107 -10.74 -0.96 -18.98
N THR A 108 -11.55 -1.71 -19.74
CA THR A 108 -12.70 -1.13 -20.45
C THR A 108 -13.69 -0.54 -19.44
N GLU A 109 -14.19 0.66 -19.72
CA GLU A 109 -15.30 1.33 -19.01
C GLU A 109 -16.59 0.47 -19.01
#